data_AF-A0AAU3DSX4-F1
#
_entry.id   AF-A0AAU3DSX4-F1
#
_cell.length_a   1.000
_cell.length_b   1.000
_cell.length_c   1.000
_cell.angle_alpha   90.00
_cell.angle_beta   90.00
_cell.angle_gamma   90.00
#
_symmetry.space_group_name_H-M   'P 1'
#
loop_
_entity.id
_entity.type
_entity.pdbx_description
1 polymer ?
#
loop_
_entity_poly.entity_id
_entity_poly.type
_entity_poly.pdbx_seq_one_letter_code
_entity_poly.pdbx_strand_id
1 'polypeptide(L)'
;MERCRNCHPFWNQKPFDVNPAAAPEGRIDQIEAIDWLRYSNLGLRKVDAKAVRELTRKFFNSGWSPNDITYALGHEPDGAFPGVGPQPHDPADRVHSWLRQRLNSWCDSDREPLLSVSQLRLKRAEAMKAAQQQRARELREQAEQVAPTYAASTSGARAVAVQAAMRGRTKRREAEIRAQNVIAEEIAEQRSAVTHYTAALDRMSELAESERNPGGGKAAAGWRGSAAPRP
;
A
#
# COMPACT_ATOMS: atom_id res chain seq x y z
N MET A 1 -45.21 -16.34 -2.16
CA MET A 1 -44.58 -17.61 -1.73
C MET A 1 -43.66 -17.31 -0.55
N GLU A 2 -44.15 -17.52 0.67
CA GLU A 2 -43.30 -17.43 1.87
C GLU A 2 -42.35 -18.62 1.90
N ARG A 3 -41.05 -18.33 1.96
CA ARG A 3 -40.00 -19.36 1.90
C ARG A 3 -39.80 -19.95 3.29
N CYS A 4 -39.91 -21.26 3.40
CA CYS A 4 -39.74 -22.00 4.66
C CYS A 4 -38.32 -21.82 5.24
N ARG A 5 -38.23 -21.35 6.49
CA ARG A 5 -36.98 -21.23 7.25
C ARG A 5 -36.19 -22.54 7.36
N ASN A 6 -36.85 -23.69 7.28
CA ASN A 6 -36.17 -24.99 7.31
C ASN A 6 -35.59 -25.42 5.96
N CYS A 7 -36.14 -24.94 4.83
CA CYS A 7 -35.67 -25.33 3.50
C CYS A 7 -34.54 -24.43 2.98
N HIS A 8 -34.52 -23.17 3.41
CA HIS A 8 -33.47 -22.18 3.06
C HIS A 8 -33.08 -21.31 4.27
N PRO A 9 -32.54 -21.90 5.36
CA PRO A 9 -32.25 -21.16 6.60
C PRO A 9 -31.31 -19.97 6.41
N PHE A 10 -30.51 -19.98 5.34
CA PHE A 10 -29.39 -19.06 5.16
C PHE A 10 -29.59 -17.93 4.12
N TRP A 11 -30.76 -17.87 3.46
CA TRP A 11 -30.97 -16.92 2.34
C TRP A 11 -31.70 -15.63 2.75
N ASN A 12 -32.30 -15.62 3.94
CA ASN A 12 -33.05 -14.48 4.49
C ASN A 12 -32.41 -13.91 5.77
N GLN A 13 -31.26 -14.43 6.19
CA GLN A 13 -30.51 -13.86 7.31
C GLN A 13 -29.62 -12.75 6.75
N LYS A 14 -29.61 -11.58 7.41
CA LYS A 14 -28.58 -10.55 7.19
C LYS A 14 -27.20 -11.23 7.16
N PRO A 15 -26.19 -10.67 6.46
CA PRO A 15 -24.83 -11.15 6.63
C PRO A 15 -24.58 -11.28 8.12
N PHE A 16 -24.25 -12.49 8.58
CA PHE A 16 -24.08 -12.78 10.01
C PHE A 16 -23.25 -11.67 10.63
N ASP A 17 -23.70 -11.06 11.74
CA ASP A 17 -22.90 -10.09 12.51
C ASP A 17 -21.73 -10.77 13.25
N VAL A 18 -21.34 -11.97 12.79
CA VAL A 18 -20.23 -12.76 13.29
C VAL A 18 -18.98 -12.33 12.56
N ASN A 19 -17.96 -11.95 13.33
CA ASN A 19 -16.60 -11.85 12.80
C ASN A 19 -15.97 -13.26 12.79
N PRO A 20 -15.80 -13.92 11.62
CA PRO A 20 -15.30 -15.29 11.57
C PRO A 20 -13.81 -15.39 11.88
N ALA A 21 -13.10 -14.26 11.98
CA ALA A 21 -11.69 -14.21 12.39
C ALA A 21 -11.51 -14.02 13.90
N ALA A 22 -12.58 -13.71 14.64
CA ALA A 22 -12.55 -13.59 16.09
C ALA A 22 -13.10 -14.87 16.74
N ALA A 23 -12.56 -15.21 17.91
CA ALA A 23 -13.13 -16.27 18.73
C ALA A 23 -14.48 -15.80 19.31
N PRO A 24 -15.55 -16.58 19.21
CA PRO A 24 -16.86 -16.19 19.73
C PRO A 24 -16.84 -16.20 21.27
N GLU A 25 -17.40 -15.14 21.89
CA GLU A 25 -17.40 -14.98 23.33
C GLU A 25 -18.74 -15.41 23.93
N GLY A 26 -18.71 -16.46 24.76
CA GLY A 26 -19.91 -16.95 25.41
C GLY A 26 -20.88 -17.69 24.47
N ARG A 27 -22.09 -17.96 24.98
CA ARG A 27 -22.99 -18.96 24.36
C ARG A 27 -23.70 -18.44 23.10
N ILE A 28 -24.10 -17.17 23.07
CA ILE A 28 -24.88 -16.60 21.97
C ILE A 28 -24.00 -16.51 20.73
N ASP A 29 -22.82 -15.89 20.86
CA ASP A 29 -21.81 -15.78 19.81
C ASP A 29 -21.41 -17.15 19.26
N GLN A 30 -21.29 -18.17 20.13
CA GLN A 30 -21.00 -19.54 19.69
C GLN A 30 -22.11 -20.12 18.80
N ILE A 31 -23.38 -19.82 19.09
CA ILE A 31 -24.50 -20.30 18.25
C ILE A 31 -24.45 -19.63 16.88
N GLU A 32 -24.23 -18.32 16.84
CA GLU A 32 -24.12 -17.57 15.59
C GLU A 32 -22.91 -18.01 14.76
N ALA A 33 -21.77 -18.24 15.41
CA ALA A 33 -20.58 -18.82 14.80
C ALA A 33 -20.84 -20.19 14.17
N ILE A 34 -21.69 -21.02 14.78
CA ILE A 34 -22.06 -22.33 14.26
C ILE A 34 -22.97 -22.22 13.06
N ASP A 35 -23.94 -21.31 13.10
CA ASP A 35 -24.79 -21.04 11.94
C ASP A 35 -23.96 -20.53 10.76
N TRP A 36 -22.95 -19.70 11.02
CA TRP A 36 -21.96 -19.30 10.02
C TRP A 36 -21.13 -20.49 9.51
N LEU A 37 -20.67 -21.41 10.38
CA LEU A 37 -19.92 -22.61 9.97
C LEU A 37 -20.76 -23.54 9.08
N ARG A 38 -22.04 -23.75 9.43
CA ARG A 38 -22.98 -24.55 8.64
C ARG A 38 -23.35 -23.86 7.33
N TYR A 39 -23.37 -22.52 7.32
CA TYR A 39 -23.58 -21.76 6.10
C TYR A 39 -22.40 -21.91 5.12
N SER A 40 -21.18 -21.68 5.61
CA SER A 40 -19.93 -21.71 4.83
C SER A 40 -19.54 -23.12 4.38
N ASN A 41 -19.85 -24.15 5.16
CA ASN A 41 -19.55 -25.54 4.86
C ASN A 41 -20.81 -26.34 4.55
N LEU A 42 -21.10 -26.53 3.26
CA LEU A 42 -22.35 -27.18 2.80
C LEU A 42 -22.57 -28.58 3.40
N GLY A 43 -21.51 -29.36 3.59
CA GLY A 43 -21.58 -30.69 4.20
C GLY A 43 -22.10 -30.67 5.64
N LEU A 44 -21.84 -29.59 6.41
CA LEU A 44 -22.25 -29.48 7.81
C LEU A 44 -23.73 -29.14 8.00
N ARG A 45 -24.45 -28.72 6.95
CA ARG A 45 -25.85 -28.26 7.07
C ARG A 45 -26.79 -29.33 7.59
N LYS A 46 -26.51 -30.60 7.28
CA LYS A 46 -27.29 -31.75 7.75
C LYS A 46 -27.05 -32.12 9.21
N VAL A 47 -25.93 -31.68 9.79
CA VAL A 47 -25.64 -31.90 11.21
C VAL A 47 -26.41 -30.88 12.02
N ASP A 48 -27.04 -31.33 13.10
CA ASP A 48 -27.75 -30.45 14.02
C ASP A 48 -26.79 -29.41 14.64
N ALA A 49 -27.24 -28.17 14.77
CA ALA A 49 -26.41 -27.08 15.27
C ALA A 49 -25.91 -27.35 16.69
N LYS A 50 -26.74 -28.02 17.51
CA LYS A 50 -26.35 -28.41 18.88
C LYS A 50 -25.21 -29.42 18.87
N ALA A 51 -25.22 -30.39 17.95
CA ALA A 51 -24.17 -31.38 17.83
C ALA A 51 -22.86 -30.73 17.33
N VAL A 52 -22.93 -29.83 16.36
CA VAL A 52 -21.76 -29.03 15.93
C VAL A 52 -21.21 -28.24 17.12
N ARG A 53 -22.08 -27.60 17.92
CA ARG A 53 -21.68 -26.86 19.12
C ARG A 53 -20.94 -27.72 20.11
N GLU A 54 -21.43 -28.92 20.36
CA GLU A 54 -20.84 -29.84 21.34
C GLU A 54 -19.39 -30.15 20.98
N LEU A 55 -19.10 -30.35 19.69
CA LEU A 55 -17.76 -30.63 19.19
C LEU A 55 -16.87 -29.38 19.16
N THR A 56 -17.39 -28.21 18.78
CA THR A 56 -16.58 -26.99 18.59
C THR A 56 -16.42 -26.14 19.85
N ARG A 57 -17.29 -26.31 20.86
CA ARG A 57 -17.28 -25.48 22.08
C ARG A 57 -15.91 -25.43 22.77
N LYS A 58 -15.20 -26.55 22.86
CA LYS A 58 -13.90 -26.61 23.53
C LYS A 58 -12.86 -25.74 22.79
N PHE A 59 -12.84 -25.82 21.46
CA PHE A 59 -11.97 -25.02 20.61
C PHE A 59 -12.27 -23.52 20.74
N PHE A 60 -13.56 -23.14 20.69
CA PHE A 60 -13.96 -21.75 20.90
C PHE A 60 -13.54 -21.22 22.27
N ASN A 61 -13.71 -22.02 23.32
CA ASN A 61 -13.25 -21.67 24.66
C ASN A 61 -11.71 -21.55 24.75
N SER A 62 -10.97 -22.28 23.91
CA SER A 62 -9.51 -22.16 23.75
C SER A 62 -9.09 -21.01 22.82
N GLY A 63 -10.02 -20.12 22.44
CA GLY A 63 -9.75 -18.93 21.64
C GLY A 63 -9.65 -19.18 20.14
N TRP A 64 -10.20 -20.28 19.63
CA TRP A 64 -10.30 -20.52 18.19
C TRP A 64 -11.45 -19.71 17.58
N SER A 65 -11.23 -19.21 16.37
CA SER A 65 -12.25 -18.55 15.53
C SER A 65 -12.97 -19.52 14.60
N PRO A 66 -14.12 -19.15 14.02
CA PRO A 66 -14.77 -19.95 12.96
C PRO A 66 -13.86 -20.22 11.76
N ASN A 67 -12.98 -19.29 11.41
CA ASN A 67 -11.96 -19.49 10.37
C ASN A 67 -10.94 -20.56 10.76
N ASP A 68 -10.54 -20.62 12.03
CA ASP A 68 -9.62 -21.67 12.51
C ASP A 68 -10.26 -23.05 12.44
N ILE A 69 -11.53 -23.17 12.82
CA ILE A 69 -12.29 -24.42 12.66
C ILE A 69 -12.33 -24.81 11.19
N THR A 70 -12.72 -23.89 10.30
CA THR A 70 -12.77 -24.16 8.85
C THR A 70 -11.41 -24.60 8.31
N TYR A 71 -10.33 -23.99 8.78
CA TYR A 71 -8.98 -24.39 8.40
C TYR A 71 -8.67 -25.82 8.86
N ALA A 72 -8.96 -26.16 10.12
CA ALA A 72 -8.74 -27.49 10.69
C ALA A 72 -9.59 -28.59 10.06
N LEU A 73 -10.74 -28.24 9.47
CA LEU A 73 -11.53 -29.19 8.68
C LEU A 73 -10.87 -29.57 7.35
N GLY A 74 -10.02 -28.68 6.81
CA GLY A 74 -9.31 -28.89 5.56
C GLY A 74 -7.87 -29.37 5.71
N HIS A 75 -7.28 -29.28 6.91
CA HIS A 75 -5.85 -29.52 7.14
C HIS A 75 -5.63 -30.30 8.43
N GLU A 76 -4.57 -31.09 8.46
CA GLU A 76 -4.03 -31.68 9.68
C GLU A 76 -3.09 -30.68 10.41
N PRO A 77 -2.75 -30.90 11.69
CA PRO A 77 -1.86 -30.01 12.45
C PRO A 77 -0.46 -29.83 11.85
N ASP A 78 0.03 -30.84 11.14
CA ASP A 78 1.29 -30.80 10.39
C ASP A 78 1.18 -30.03 9.05
N GLY A 79 -0.04 -29.61 8.69
CA GLY A 79 -0.36 -28.92 7.44
C GLY A 79 -0.72 -29.86 6.28
N ALA A 80 -0.73 -31.18 6.49
CA ALA A 80 -1.13 -32.12 5.46
C ALA A 80 -2.60 -31.94 5.07
N PHE A 81 -2.92 -32.19 3.79
CA PHE A 81 -4.30 -32.22 3.31
C PHE A 81 -4.83 -33.65 3.36
N PRO A 82 -5.77 -33.98 4.25
CA PRO A 82 -6.14 -35.37 4.51
C PRO A 82 -7.23 -35.91 3.56
N GLY A 83 -7.47 -35.24 2.43
CA GLY A 83 -8.39 -35.68 1.39
C GLY A 83 -9.75 -34.98 1.40
N VAL A 84 -10.72 -35.58 0.69
CA VAL A 84 -12.03 -34.96 0.43
C VAL A 84 -12.87 -34.88 1.71
N GLY A 85 -13.42 -33.70 1.98
CA GLY A 85 -14.37 -33.46 3.07
C GLY A 85 -15.78 -34.01 2.80
N PRO A 86 -16.71 -33.86 3.76
CA PRO A 86 -18.07 -34.38 3.65
C PRO A 86 -18.81 -33.69 2.51
N GLN A 87 -19.54 -34.48 1.73
CA GLN A 87 -20.37 -33.99 0.64
C GLN A 87 -21.76 -33.61 1.13
N PRO A 88 -22.46 -32.66 0.47
CA PRO A 88 -23.80 -32.24 0.89
C PRO A 88 -24.83 -33.39 0.97
N HIS A 89 -24.62 -34.47 0.21
CA HIS A 89 -25.51 -35.62 0.18
C HIS A 89 -25.17 -36.69 1.23
N ASP A 90 -24.04 -36.58 1.94
CA ASP A 90 -23.67 -37.56 2.97
C ASP A 90 -24.72 -37.63 4.11
N PRO A 91 -24.87 -38.79 4.78
CA PRO A 91 -25.69 -38.93 5.97
C PRO A 91 -25.17 -38.09 7.14
N ALA A 92 -26.07 -37.53 7.96
CA ALA A 92 -25.70 -36.64 9.07
C ALA A 92 -24.72 -37.31 10.07
N ASP A 93 -24.92 -38.60 10.39
CA ASP A 93 -24.05 -39.34 11.31
C ASP A 93 -22.62 -39.51 10.78
N ARG A 94 -22.48 -39.67 9.45
CA ARG A 94 -21.18 -39.76 8.78
C ARG A 94 -20.45 -38.42 8.88
N VAL A 95 -21.15 -37.32 8.56
CA VAL A 95 -20.59 -35.96 8.66
C VAL A 95 -20.19 -35.63 10.09
N HIS A 96 -21.04 -35.97 11.06
CA HIS A 96 -20.76 -35.76 12.47
C HIS A 96 -19.54 -36.56 12.96
N SER A 97 -19.44 -37.83 12.57
CA SER A 97 -18.29 -38.68 12.91
C SER A 97 -17.00 -38.16 12.27
N TRP A 98 -17.05 -37.72 11.02
CA TRP A 98 -15.94 -37.08 10.33
C TRP A 98 -15.50 -35.79 11.03
N LEU A 99 -16.46 -34.90 11.37
CA LEU A 99 -16.19 -33.65 12.07
C LEU A 99 -15.47 -33.90 13.40
N ARG A 100 -15.97 -34.87 14.18
CA ARG A 100 -15.34 -35.29 15.44
C ARG A 100 -13.91 -35.79 15.22
N GLN A 101 -13.71 -36.69 14.24
CA GLN A 101 -12.39 -37.25 13.95
C GLN A 101 -11.40 -36.14 13.57
N ARG A 102 -11.83 -35.18 12.74
CA ARG A 102 -11.00 -34.05 12.33
C ARG A 102 -10.63 -33.15 13.49
N LEU A 103 -11.61 -32.72 14.28
CA LEU A 103 -11.30 -31.86 15.43
C LEU A 103 -10.42 -32.59 16.44
N ASN A 104 -10.59 -33.90 16.63
CA ASN A 104 -9.72 -34.68 17.52
C ASN A 104 -8.26 -34.77 17.06
N SER A 105 -7.95 -34.65 15.76
CA SER A 105 -6.54 -34.61 15.31
C SER A 105 -5.86 -33.30 15.70
N TRP A 106 -6.64 -32.25 15.95
CA TRP A 106 -6.19 -30.96 16.48
C TRP A 106 -6.17 -30.89 18.01
N CYS A 107 -6.25 -32.02 18.68
CA CYS A 107 -6.05 -32.12 20.12
C CYS A 107 -4.73 -32.83 20.45
N ASP A 108 -4.18 -32.51 21.61
CA ASP A 108 -3.06 -33.24 22.19
C ASP A 108 -3.49 -34.58 22.83
N SER A 109 -2.54 -35.26 23.49
CA SER A 109 -2.79 -36.52 24.20
C SER A 109 -3.82 -36.41 25.33
N ASP A 110 -3.96 -35.21 25.92
CA ASP A 110 -4.90 -34.92 27.01
C ASP A 110 -6.27 -34.46 26.47
N ARG A 111 -6.45 -34.49 25.14
CA ARG A 111 -7.62 -34.02 24.41
C ARG A 111 -7.83 -32.51 24.51
N GLU A 112 -6.80 -31.74 24.84
CA GLU A 112 -6.84 -30.28 24.80
C GLU A 112 -6.57 -29.77 23.38
N PRO A 113 -7.34 -28.77 22.89
CA PRO A 113 -7.08 -28.17 21.59
C PRO A 113 -5.66 -27.60 21.52
N LEU A 114 -4.94 -27.95 20.46
CA LEU A 114 -3.68 -27.32 20.10
C LEU A 114 -3.91 -25.84 19.77
N LEU A 115 -2.83 -25.06 19.71
CA LEU A 115 -2.91 -23.68 19.22
C LEU A 115 -3.32 -23.67 17.74
N SER A 116 -4.30 -22.83 17.40
CA SER A 116 -4.70 -22.66 16.01
C SER A 116 -3.58 -22.02 15.19
N VAL A 117 -3.67 -22.12 13.86
CA VAL A 117 -2.70 -21.48 12.96
C VAL A 117 -2.70 -19.96 13.10
N SER A 118 -3.85 -19.33 13.31
CA SER A 118 -3.93 -17.88 13.55
C SER A 118 -3.26 -17.49 14.87
N GLN A 119 -3.50 -18.26 15.95
CA GLN A 119 -2.85 -18.06 17.25
C GLN A 119 -1.33 -18.23 17.16
N LEU A 120 -0.85 -19.26 16.45
CA LEU A 120 0.58 -19.46 16.20
C LEU A 120 1.19 -18.28 15.43
N ARG A 121 0.49 -17.73 14.44
CA ARG A 121 0.93 -16.55 13.69
C ARG A 121 1.03 -15.30 14.59
N LEU A 122 0.02 -15.07 15.42
CA LEU A 122 0.03 -13.96 16.39
C LEU A 122 1.19 -14.09 17.37
N LYS A 123 1.37 -15.27 17.98
CA LYS A 123 2.49 -15.53 18.91
C LYS A 123 3.87 -15.32 18.25
N ARG A 124 4.03 -15.72 16.99
CA ARG A 124 5.26 -15.46 16.21
C ARG A 124 5.45 -13.96 15.97
N ALA A 125 4.40 -13.23 15.60
CA ALA A 125 4.47 -11.78 15.37
C ALA A 125 4.85 -11.03 16.65
N GLU A 126 4.27 -11.40 17.80
CA GLU A 126 4.60 -10.85 19.11
C GLU A 126 6.05 -11.14 19.49
N ALA A 127 6.52 -12.37 19.31
CA ALA A 127 7.90 -12.75 19.58
C ALA A 127 8.89 -11.95 18.70
N MET A 128 8.59 -11.77 17.41
CA MET A 128 9.40 -10.95 16.51
C MET A 128 9.45 -9.48 16.96
N LYS A 129 8.31 -8.92 17.38
CA LYS A 129 8.22 -7.54 17.88
C LYS A 129 9.02 -7.37 19.17
N ALA A 130 8.91 -8.31 20.11
CA ALA A 130 9.67 -8.30 21.35
C ALA A 130 11.18 -8.37 21.08
N ALA A 131 11.61 -9.27 20.19
CA ALA A 131 13.02 -9.39 19.79
C ALA A 131 13.55 -8.12 19.11
N GLN A 132 12.73 -7.46 18.27
CA GLN A 132 13.10 -6.18 17.65
C GLN A 132 13.24 -5.07 18.69
N GLN A 133 12.32 -4.98 19.65
CA GLN A 133 12.39 -4.00 20.74
C GLN A 133 13.62 -4.21 21.61
N GLN A 134 13.96 -5.46 21.92
CA GLN A 134 15.14 -5.80 22.69
C GLN A 134 16.42 -5.39 21.97
N ARG A 135 16.58 -5.74 20.68
CA ARG A 135 17.71 -5.28 19.86
C ARG A 135 17.81 -3.76 19.78
N ALA A 136 16.69 -3.07 19.67
CA ALA A 136 16.68 -1.60 19.63
C ALA A 136 17.13 -0.97 20.97
N ARG A 137 16.81 -1.61 22.11
CA ARG A 137 17.29 -1.18 23.43
C ARG A 137 18.80 -1.41 23.57
N GLU A 138 19.28 -2.59 23.22
CA GLU A 138 20.71 -2.92 23.25
C GLU A 138 21.54 -1.96 22.39
N LEU A 139 21.08 -1.62 21.18
CA LEU A 139 21.74 -0.64 20.33
C LEU A 139 21.77 0.77 20.92
N ARG A 140 20.71 1.18 21.65
CA ARG A 140 20.68 2.48 22.34
C ARG A 140 21.64 2.50 23.52
N GLU A 141 21.65 1.44 24.32
CA GLU A 141 22.57 1.30 25.46
C GLU A 141 24.03 1.29 24.99
N GLN A 142 24.36 0.60 23.89
CA GLN A 142 25.69 0.64 23.29
C GLN A 142 26.06 2.04 22.79
N ALA A 143 25.13 2.75 22.14
CA ALA A 143 25.36 4.12 21.69
C ALA A 143 25.60 5.09 22.86
N GLU A 144 24.90 4.91 23.98
CA GLU A 144 25.09 5.68 25.21
C GLU A 144 26.45 5.36 25.87
N GLN A 145 26.87 4.09 25.90
CA GLN A 145 28.15 3.68 26.48
C GLN A 145 29.37 4.15 25.66
N VAL A 146 29.24 4.20 24.33
CA VAL A 146 30.30 4.73 23.44
C VAL A 146 30.38 6.27 23.49
N ALA A 147 29.33 6.94 23.99
CA ALA A 147 29.30 8.38 24.19
C ALA A 147 29.66 8.73 25.66
N PRO A 148 30.94 8.57 26.08
CA PRO A 148 31.80 9.77 26.17
C PRO A 148 33.32 9.48 26.17
N THR A 149 34.01 9.61 25.04
CA THR A 149 35.46 9.94 24.98
C THR A 149 35.85 10.59 23.64
N TYR A 150 35.18 10.23 22.54
CA TYR A 150 35.46 10.78 21.20
C TYR A 150 34.78 12.13 20.87
N ALA A 151 33.80 12.58 21.67
CA ALA A 151 33.05 13.80 21.35
C ALA A 151 33.90 15.09 21.45
N ALA A 152 34.95 15.09 22.27
CA ALA A 152 35.86 16.24 22.40
C ALA A 152 36.82 16.38 21.21
N SER A 153 37.23 15.29 20.55
CA SER A 153 38.16 15.32 19.40
C SER A 153 37.47 15.39 18.04
N THR A 154 36.21 14.93 17.94
CA THR A 154 35.46 14.86 16.66
C THR A 154 34.70 16.16 16.34
N SER A 155 34.51 17.05 17.30
CA SER A 155 33.80 18.32 17.15
C SER A 155 34.47 19.25 16.11
N GLY A 156 35.81 19.33 16.12
CA GLY A 156 36.59 20.09 15.13
C GLY A 156 36.49 19.50 13.71
N ALA A 157 36.64 18.18 13.58
CA ALA A 157 36.55 17.50 12.28
C ALA A 157 35.14 17.62 11.65
N ARG A 158 34.09 17.52 12.47
CA ARG A 158 32.71 17.67 12.02
C ARG A 158 32.38 19.11 11.63
N ALA A 159 32.89 20.11 12.35
CA ALA A 159 32.76 21.52 11.98
C ALA A 159 33.43 21.83 10.63
N VAL A 160 34.63 21.27 10.40
CA VAL A 160 35.36 21.41 9.12
C VAL A 160 34.61 20.72 7.97
N ALA A 161 34.07 19.51 8.18
CA ALA A 161 33.29 18.80 7.16
C ALA A 161 31.99 19.55 6.78
N VAL A 162 31.29 20.12 7.76
CA VAL A 162 30.09 20.95 7.51
C VAL A 162 30.45 22.22 6.74
N GLN A 163 31.53 22.91 7.12
CA GLN A 163 32.00 24.09 6.38
C GLN A 163 32.42 23.75 4.94
N ALA A 164 33.12 22.63 4.73
CA ALA A 164 33.51 22.17 3.40
C ALA A 164 32.29 21.83 2.54
N ALA A 165 31.29 21.17 3.10
CA ALA A 165 30.04 20.86 2.40
C ALA A 165 29.26 22.12 2.02
N MET A 166 29.19 23.12 2.91
CA MET A 166 28.55 24.40 2.62
C MET A 166 29.28 25.16 1.50
N ARG A 167 30.62 25.21 1.54
CA ARG A 167 31.44 25.79 0.47
C ARG A 167 31.33 25.04 -0.86
N GLY A 168 31.14 23.72 -0.82
CA GLY A 168 30.89 22.91 -2.02
C GLY A 168 29.54 23.24 -2.66
N ARG A 169 28.50 23.45 -1.84
CA ARG A 169 27.16 23.84 -2.32
C ARG A 169 27.16 25.23 -2.96
N THR A 170 27.85 26.20 -2.37
CA THR A 170 27.95 27.55 -2.96
C THR A 170 28.69 27.52 -4.29
N LYS A 171 29.83 26.84 -4.38
CA LYS A 171 30.59 26.70 -5.63
C LYS A 171 29.79 26.02 -6.75
N ARG A 172 28.98 25.00 -6.42
CA ARG A 172 28.10 24.35 -7.41
C ARG A 172 27.02 25.30 -7.92
N ARG A 173 26.39 26.05 -7.03
CA ARG A 173 25.38 27.05 -7.40
C ARG A 173 25.96 28.16 -8.28
N GLU A 174 27.15 28.64 -7.95
CA GLU A 174 27.87 29.62 -8.79
C GLU A 174 28.26 29.04 -10.16
N ALA A 175 28.65 27.77 -10.24
CA ALA A 175 28.92 27.10 -11.51
C ALA A 175 27.66 26.94 -12.36
N GLU A 176 26.53 26.59 -11.74
CA GLU A 176 25.24 26.45 -12.41
C GLU A 176 24.73 27.79 -12.95
N ILE A 177 24.84 28.88 -12.17
CA ILE A 177 24.50 30.23 -12.62
C ILE A 177 25.37 30.64 -13.82
N ARG A 178 26.69 30.35 -13.78
CA ARG A 178 27.57 30.64 -14.92
C ARG A 178 27.18 29.84 -16.17
N ALA A 179 26.86 28.56 -16.03
CA ALA A 179 26.41 27.74 -17.15
C ALA A 179 25.09 28.27 -17.75
N GLN A 180 24.15 28.69 -16.91
CA GLN A 180 22.90 29.30 -17.35
C GLN A 180 23.12 30.62 -18.08
N ASN A 181 24.05 31.46 -17.61
CA ASN A 181 24.37 32.72 -18.28
C ASN A 181 24.98 32.51 -19.68
N VAL A 182 25.87 31.52 -19.84
CA VAL A 182 26.44 31.17 -21.15
C VAL A 182 25.34 30.74 -22.14
N ILE A 183 24.42 29.88 -21.69
CA ILE A 183 23.29 29.44 -22.52
C ILE A 183 22.38 30.63 -22.87
N ALA A 184 22.14 31.55 -21.93
CA ALA A 184 21.31 32.73 -22.16
C ALA A 184 21.96 33.70 -23.17
N GLU A 185 23.28 33.88 -23.11
CA GLU A 185 24.04 34.68 -24.07
C GLU A 185 23.95 34.08 -25.49
N GLU A 186 24.13 32.77 -25.62
CA GLU A 186 24.03 32.07 -26.91
C GLU A 186 22.62 32.18 -27.53
N ILE A 187 21.57 32.05 -26.71
CA ILE A 187 20.19 32.25 -27.16
C ILE A 187 19.95 33.70 -27.61
N ALA A 188 20.52 34.68 -26.91
CA ALA A 188 20.40 36.09 -27.29
C ALA A 188 21.09 36.37 -28.63
N GLU A 189 22.27 35.80 -28.85
CA GLU A 189 23.01 35.90 -30.10
C GLU A 189 22.23 35.26 -31.26
N GLN A 190 21.71 34.05 -31.08
CA GLN A 190 20.88 33.38 -32.09
C GLN A 190 19.62 34.17 -32.44
N ARG A 191 18.94 34.75 -31.44
CA ARG A 191 17.78 35.63 -31.68
C ARG A 191 18.15 36.85 -32.51
N SER A 192 19.27 37.50 -32.20
CA SER A 192 19.76 38.64 -32.97
C SER A 192 20.06 38.26 -34.43
N ALA A 193 20.66 37.08 -34.66
CA ALA A 193 20.96 36.58 -35.99
C ALA A 193 19.69 36.30 -36.80
N VAL A 194 18.66 35.71 -36.16
CA VAL A 194 17.34 35.52 -36.79
C VAL A 194 16.71 36.86 -37.15
N THR A 195 16.73 37.85 -36.25
CA THR A 195 16.20 39.19 -36.53
C THR A 195 16.92 39.87 -37.70
N HIS A 196 18.24 39.74 -37.79
CA HIS A 196 19.01 40.27 -38.91
C HIS A 196 18.68 39.56 -40.23
N TYR A 197 18.50 38.23 -40.19
CA TYR A 197 18.12 37.45 -41.36
C TYR A 197 16.71 37.77 -41.85
N THR A 198 15.72 37.87 -40.96
CA THR A 198 14.35 38.25 -41.33
C THR A 198 14.30 39.65 -41.95
N ALA A 199 15.00 40.61 -41.36
CA ALA A 199 15.10 41.96 -41.92
C ALA A 199 15.84 42.01 -43.28
N ALA A 200 16.70 41.03 -43.58
CA ALA A 200 17.32 40.90 -44.89
C ALA A 200 16.34 40.28 -45.92
N LEU A 201 15.59 39.25 -45.52
CA LEU A 201 14.55 38.65 -46.35
C LEU A 201 13.45 39.65 -46.72
N ASP A 202 12.96 40.45 -45.76
CA ASP A 202 11.94 41.47 -46.00
C ASP A 202 12.42 42.49 -47.03
N ARG A 203 13.67 42.98 -46.90
CA ARG A 203 14.28 43.89 -47.88
C ARG A 203 14.41 43.26 -49.27
N MET A 204 14.74 41.97 -49.37
CA MET A 204 14.76 41.29 -50.67
C MET A 204 13.36 41.13 -51.26
N SER A 205 12.34 40.89 -50.43
CA SER A 205 10.95 40.83 -50.87
C SER A 205 10.46 42.19 -51.38
N GLU A 206 10.74 43.27 -50.65
CA GLU A 206 10.45 44.65 -51.07
C GLU A 206 11.12 44.98 -52.41
N LEU A 207 12.39 44.59 -52.59
CA LEU A 207 13.10 44.75 -53.86
C LEU A 207 12.45 43.94 -54.99
N ALA A 208 12.11 42.67 -54.76
CA ALA A 208 11.46 41.81 -55.76
C ALA A 208 10.03 42.26 -56.12
N GLU A 209 9.31 42.89 -55.18
CA GLU A 209 8.02 43.53 -55.43
C GLU A 209 8.20 44.83 -56.23
N SER A 210 9.25 45.62 -55.94
CA SER A 210 9.59 46.82 -56.71
C SER A 210 9.97 46.51 -58.16
N GLU A 211 10.65 45.38 -58.41
CA GLU A 211 10.98 44.91 -59.77
C GLU A 211 9.76 44.38 -60.52
N ARG A 212 8.78 43.79 -59.81
CA ARG A 212 7.51 43.32 -60.41
C ARG A 212 6.53 44.45 -60.71
N ASN A 213 6.66 45.62 -60.09
CA ASN A 213 5.81 46.79 -60.33
C ASN A 213 6.62 48.08 -60.55
N PRO A 214 7.33 48.23 -61.68
CA PRO A 214 8.16 49.41 -61.95
C PRO A 214 7.36 50.71 -62.18
N GLY A 215 6.02 50.66 -62.10
CA GLY A 215 5.12 51.78 -62.46
C GLY A 215 4.24 52.34 -61.33
N GLY A 216 4.29 51.79 -60.11
CA GLY A 216 3.34 52.14 -59.05
C GLY A 216 3.93 52.89 -57.88
N GLY A 217 4.22 54.21 -57.99
CA GLY A 217 4.62 54.96 -56.80
C GLY A 217 5.18 56.38 -56.96
N LYS A 218 4.69 57.21 -57.90
CA LYS A 218 4.80 58.68 -57.79
C LYS A 218 3.44 59.28 -57.49
N ALA A 219 3.21 59.53 -56.21
CA ALA A 219 2.24 60.47 -55.62
C ALA A 219 2.29 60.17 -54.11
N ALA A 220 2.26 61.08 -53.15
CA ALA A 220 2.14 62.52 -53.11
C ALA A 220 2.26 62.87 -51.61
N ALA A 221 3.09 63.86 -51.25
CA ALA A 221 2.91 64.72 -50.08
C ALA A 221 4.12 65.67 -50.04
N GLY A 222 3.98 66.97 -50.26
CA GLY A 222 2.87 67.80 -49.81
C GLY A 222 3.43 68.74 -48.74
N TRP A 223 3.93 69.86 -49.21
CA TRP A 223 4.40 71.00 -48.43
C TRP A 223 3.42 71.41 -47.32
N ARG A 224 3.93 71.58 -46.10
CA ARG A 224 3.50 72.49 -45.01
C ARG A 224 4.58 72.34 -43.93
N GLY A 225 5.17 73.34 -43.31
CA GLY A 225 4.86 74.75 -43.17
C GLY A 225 5.50 75.16 -41.84
N SER A 226 6.32 76.20 -41.89
CA SER A 226 7.20 76.73 -40.84
C SER A 226 6.54 77.00 -39.49
N ALA A 227 7.31 76.84 -38.39
CA ALA A 227 7.29 77.76 -37.25
C ALA A 227 8.55 77.57 -36.39
N ALA A 228 9.13 78.70 -36.03
CA ALA A 228 10.48 78.92 -35.49
C ALA A 228 10.61 78.65 -33.98
N PRO A 229 11.86 78.57 -33.45
CA PRO A 229 12.12 78.62 -32.02
C PRO A 229 12.40 80.05 -31.55
N ARG A 230 12.05 80.37 -30.30
CA ARG A 230 12.73 81.32 -29.36
C ARG A 230 11.85 81.58 -28.14
N PRO A 231 12.41 82.11 -27.03
CA PRO A 231 13.81 82.10 -26.60
C PRO A 231 14.09 81.07 -25.50
#